data_AF-A0A6A1VJJ4-F1
#
_entry.id   AF-A0A6A1VJJ4-F1
#
_cell.length_a   1.000
_cell.length_b   1.000
_cell.length_c   1.000
_cell.angle_alpha   90.00
_cell.angle_beta   90.00
_cell.angle_gamma   90.00
#
_symmetry.space_group_name_H-M   'P 1'
#
loop_
_entity.id
_entity.type
_entity.pdbx_description
1 polymer ?
#
loop_
_entity_poly.entity_id
_entity_poly.type
_entity_poly.pdbx_seq_one_letter_code
_entity_poly.pdbx_strand_id
1 'polypeptide(L)' 'MKALIAGAGKKAYTLVVGRPNPAKLVNFPECDVFIYVSCAQTALLDSKEYLAPVITPFEAMLAFNRYCIGNTSLFS' A
#
# COMPACT_ATOMS: atom_id res chain seq x y z
N MET A 1 -9.03 0.44 -2.18
CA MET A 1 -7.61 0.23 -2.54
C MET A 1 -7.40 -0.24 -3.97
N LYS A 2 -7.87 -1.43 -4.40
CA LYS A 2 -7.55 -1.98 -5.74
C LYS A 2 -7.87 -1.04 -6.91
N ALA A 3 -9.03 -0.38 -6.90
CA ALA A 3 -9.42 0.58 -7.95
C ALA A 3 -8.48 1.80 -8.03
N LEU A 4 -7.99 2.30 -6.89
CA LEU A 4 -7.04 3.43 -6.85
C LEU A 4 -5.67 3.03 -7.41
N ILE A 5 -5.21 1.82 -7.06
CA ILE A 5 -3.92 1.29 -7.53
C ILE A 5 -4.00 0.99 -9.04
N ALA A 6 -5.12 0.42 -9.50
CA ALA A 6 -5.37 0.20 -10.92
C ALA A 6 -5.49 1.51 -11.71
N GLY A 7 -6.16 2.53 -11.15
CA GLY A 7 -6.22 3.88 -11.73
C GLY A 7 -4.85 4.56 -11.81
N ALA A 8 -3.93 4.22 -10.90
CA ALA A 8 -2.53 4.64 -10.95
C ALA A 8 -1.64 3.78 -11.88
N GLY A 9 -2.20 2.79 -12.59
CA GLY A 9 -1.46 1.89 -13.49
C GLY A 9 -0.53 0.90 -12.77
N LYS A 10 -0.75 0.67 -11.47
CA LYS A 10 0.07 -0.21 -10.63
C LYS A 10 -0.63 -1.56 -10.45
N LYS A 11 0.13 -2.65 -10.32
CA LYS A 11 -0.41 -3.98 -9.99
C LYS A 11 -0.61 -4.07 -8.48
N ALA A 12 -1.78 -4.55 -8.04
CA ALA A 12 -2.11 -4.70 -6.63
C ALA A 12 -2.32 -6.18 -6.29
N TYR A 13 -1.53 -6.70 -5.35
CA TYR A 13 -1.72 -8.04 -4.80
C TYR A 13 -2.30 -7.93 -3.39
N THR A 14 -3.33 -8.73 -3.10
CA THR A 14 -3.90 -8.81 -1.76
C THR A 14 -3.42 -10.09 -1.11
N LEU A 15 -2.55 -9.94 -0.11
CA LEU A 15 -2.00 -11.04 0.66
C LEU A 15 -2.74 -11.09 2.00
N VAL A 16 -3.41 -12.21 2.28
CA VAL A 16 -4.00 -12.45 3.60
C VAL A 16 -2.99 -13.23 4.40
N VAL A 17 -2.24 -12.53 5.24
CA VAL A 17 -1.28 -13.11 6.17
C VAL A 17 -1.69 -12.73 7.59
N GLY A 18 -1.37 -13.59 8.56
CA GLY A 18 -1.52 -13.26 9.99
C GLY A 18 -0.51 -12.18 10.40
N ARG A 19 0.28 -12.44 11.44
CA ARG A 19 1.36 -11.51 11.83
C ARG A 19 2.35 -11.33 10.66
N PRO A 20 2.56 -10.10 10.15
CA PRO A 20 3.59 -9.83 9.15
C PRO A 20 4.95 -10.19 9.75
N ASN A 21 5.79 -10.85 8.96
CA ASN A 21 7.16 -11.14 9.34
C ASN A 21 8.03 -10.77 8.14
N PRO A 22 9.16 -10.07 8.33
CA PRO A 22 10.10 -9.75 7.26
C PRO A 22 10.46 -10.97 6.40
N ALA A 23 10.63 -12.16 6.99
CA ALA A 23 10.95 -13.39 6.26
C ALA A 23 9.87 -13.77 5.22
N LYS A 24 8.59 -13.46 5.48
CA LYS A 24 7.50 -13.73 4.55
C LYS A 24 7.42 -12.71 3.41
N LEU A 25 7.88 -11.48 3.66
CA LEU A 25 7.85 -10.40 2.68
C LEU A 25 8.98 -10.55 1.65
N VAL A 26 10.11 -11.14 2.05
CA VAL A 26 11.22 -11.51 1.15
C VAL A 26 10.75 -12.46 0.03
N ASN A 27 9.74 -13.29 0.27
CA ASN A 27 9.19 -14.18 -0.75
C ASN A 27 8.40 -13.45 -1.86
N PHE A 28 8.09 -12.16 -1.67
CA PHE A 28 7.39 -11.33 -2.65
C PHE A 28 8.25 -10.13 -3.06
N PRO A 29 9.43 -10.35 -3.68
CA PRO A 29 10.33 -9.28 -4.10
C PRO A 29 9.73 -8.41 -5.23
N GLU A 30 8.65 -8.88 -5.86
CA GLU A 30 7.86 -8.15 -6.85
C GLU A 30 7.06 -6.97 -6.27
N CYS A 31 6.88 -6.91 -4.95
CA CYS A 31 6.12 -5.87 -4.27
C CYS A 31 7.06 -4.81 -3.68
N ASP A 32 7.08 -3.62 -4.28
CA ASP A 32 7.90 -2.49 -3.82
C ASP A 32 7.42 -1.88 -2.48
N VAL A 33 6.12 -1.95 -2.21
CA VAL A 33 5.47 -1.30 -1.06
C VAL A 33 4.35 -2.20 -0.53
N PHE A 34 4.26 -2.34 0.79
CA PHE A 34 3.22 -3.14 1.43
C PHE A 34 2.21 -2.25 2.14
N ILE A 35 0.93 -2.49 1.90
CA ILE A 35 -0.16 -1.79 2.60
C ILE A 35 -0.65 -2.71 3.71
N TYR A 36 -0.41 -2.32 4.95
CA TYR A 36 -0.84 -3.11 6.11
C TYR A 36 -2.21 -2.65 6.60
N VAL A 37 -3.19 -3.53 6.44
CA VAL A 37 -4.58 -3.29 6.83
C VAL A 37 -4.88 -4.10 8.09
N SER A 38 -4.76 -3.46 9.26
CA SER A 38 -5.08 -4.05 10.55
C SER A 38 -5.79 -3.05 11.47
N CYS A 39 -6.20 -3.49 12.65
CA CYS A 39 -6.61 -2.59 13.73
C CYS A 39 -5.43 -1.70 14.15
N ALA A 40 -5.69 -0.43 14.50
CA ALA A 40 -4.69 0.55 14.90
C ALA A 40 -3.84 0.09 16.11
N GLN A 41 -4.40 -0.73 17.00
CA GLN A 41 -3.67 -1.32 18.13
C GLN A 41 -2.61 -2.35 17.73
N THR A 42 -2.68 -2.93 16.53
CA THR A 42 -1.75 -3.95 16.02
C THR A 42 -0.87 -3.40 14.89
N ALA A 43 -0.98 -2.11 14.59
CA ALA A 43 -0.21 -1.43 13.56
C ALA A 43 1.24 -1.12 13.98
N LEU A 44 1.63 -1.44 15.22
CA LEU A 44 2.99 -1.25 15.72
C LEU A 44 3.92 -2.31 15.12
N LEU A 45 4.36 -2.06 13.89
CA LEU A 45 5.38 -2.86 13.21
C LEU A 45 6.72 -2.17 13.37
N ASP A 46 7.74 -2.91 13.80
CA ASP A 46 9.11 -2.41 13.93
C ASP A 46 9.71 -2.22 12.54
N SER A 47 9.66 -1.00 12.02
CA SER A 47 10.05 -0.63 10.65
C SER A 47 11.52 -0.90 10.33
N LYS A 48 12.35 -1.23 11.33
CA LYS A 48 13.77 -1.60 11.15
C LYS A 48 13.99 -2.97 10.52
N GLU A 49 13.03 -3.89 10.63
CA GLU A 49 13.21 -5.26 10.13
C GLU A 49 12.70 -5.45 8.70
N TYR A 50 11.95 -4.49 8.17
CA TYR A 50 11.30 -4.59 6.88
C TYR A 50 12.17 -4.02 5.75
N LEU A 51 12.52 -4.86 4.78
CA LEU A 51 13.29 -4.46 3.58
C LEU A 51 12.51 -3.50 2.67
N ALA A 52 11.18 -3.55 2.73
CA ALA A 52 10.28 -2.70 1.95
C ALA A 52 9.38 -1.89 2.89
N PRO A 53 9.06 -0.63 2.56
CA PRO A 53 8.23 0.21 3.42
C PRO A 53 6.83 -0.38 3.56
N VAL A 54 6.38 -0.50 4.80
CA VAL A 54 5.02 -0.89 5.15
C VAL A 54 4.25 0.36 5.53
N ILE A 55 3.20 0.68 4.78
CA ILE A 55 2.37 1.87 4.96
C ILE A 55 0.95 1.49 5.36
N THR A 56 0.26 2.42 6.00
CA THR A 56 -1.16 2.30 6.33
C THR A 56 -2.05 2.53 5.10
N PRO A 57 -3.29 2.02 5.09
CA PRO A 57 -4.23 2.31 4.01
C PRO A 57 -4.52 3.81 3.86
N PHE A 58 -4.43 4.58 4.94
CA PHE A 58 -4.58 6.04 4.92
C PHE A 58 -3.43 6.72 4.15
N GLU A 59 -2.18 6.36 4.42
CA GLU A 59 -1.02 6.85 3.67
C GLU A 59 -1.06 6.42 2.21
N ALA A 60 -1.49 5.17 1.93
CA ALA A 60 -1.69 4.69 0.58
C ALA A 60 -2.77 5.51 -0.14
N MET A 61 -3.89 5.80 0.52
CA MET A 61 -4.92 6.69 -0.03
C MET A 61 -4.32 8.05 -0.36
N LEU A 62 -3.56 8.68 0.52
CA LEU A 62 -2.94 9.97 0.25
C LEU A 62 -1.94 9.92 -0.92
N ALA A 63 -1.15 8.86 -1.02
CA ALA A 63 -0.18 8.67 -2.10
C ALA A 63 -0.85 8.50 -3.47
N PHE A 64 -1.96 7.75 -3.53
CA PHE A 64 -2.73 7.53 -4.76
C PHE A 64 -3.73 8.67 -5.05
N ASN A 65 -4.18 9.40 -4.03
CA ASN A 65 -5.14 10.50 -4.13
C ASN A 65 -4.44 11.83 -4.49
N ARG A 66 -3.46 11.79 -5.39
CA ARG A 66 -2.89 13.02 -5.97
C ARG A 66 -3.95 13.70 -6.85
N TYR A 67 -4.70 14.59 -6.23
CA TYR A 67 -5.76 15.38 -6.82
C TYR A 67 -5.30 16.46 -7.84
N CYS A 68 -4.04 16.52 -8.30
CA CYS A 68 -3.56 17.73 -9.01
C CYS A 68 -2.76 17.54 -10.31
N ILE A 69 -2.81 16.40 -11.01
CA ILE A 69 -2.27 16.36 -12.39
C ILE A 69 -3.24 15.59 -13.29
N GLY A 70 -4.23 16.27 -13.86
CA GLY A 70 -4.77 15.87 -15.16
C GLY A 70 -6.26 15.60 -15.33
N ASN A 71 -7.13 15.77 -14.34
CA ASN A 71 -8.59 15.72 -14.60
C ASN A 71 -9.15 17.11 -14.98
N THR A 72 -8.70 17.59 -16.14
CA THR A 72 -9.27 18.73 -16.87
C THR A 72 -10.53 18.35 -17.66
N SER A 73 -11.30 17.35 -17.22
CA SER A 73 -12.46 16.80 -17.94
C SER A 73 -13.76 16.80 -17.14
N LEU A 74 -13.81 17.48 -15.99
CA LEU A 74 -15.05 17.71 -15.21
C LEU A 74 -15.62 19.13 -15.35
N PHE A 75 -15.10 19.92 -16.29
CA PHE A 75 -15.77 21.09 -16.88
C PHE A 75 -15.97 20.82 -18.37
N SER A 76 -16.99 20.06 -18.73
CA SER A 76 -17.60 20.02 -20.07
C SER A 76 -19.06 19.65 -19.92
#